data_AF-A0A2W5YP15-F1
#
_entry.id   AF-A0A2W5YP15-F1
#
_cell.length_a   1.000
_cell.length_b   1.000
_cell.length_c   1.000
_cell.angle_alpha   90.00
_cell.angle_beta   90.00
_cell.angle_gamma   90.00
#
_symmetry.space_group_name_H-M   'P 1'
#
loop_
_entity.id
_entity.type
_entity.pdbx_description
1 polymer ?
#
loop_
_entity_poly.entity_id
_entity_poly.type
_entity_poly.pdbx_seq_one_letter_code
_entity_poly.pdbx_strand_id
1 'polypeptide(L)'
;MTNPDARRTTSIIGLARELVGGTVGLIRTEIASARQEAGEGAGRLKGAAIVLAIALVLVFLTLMALVVVLVAVLDIFLPLWASALIVFVVLVVLAVLIGYLGVRRLSAARTAVTIPQTRASIQEDIAWAKRLLKRD
;
A
#
# COMPACT_ATOMS: atom_id res chain seq x y z
N MET A 1 -49.31 46.91 -27.56
CA MET A 1 -49.18 45.65 -26.80
C MET A 1 -47.92 44.93 -27.28
N THR A 2 -46.76 45.23 -26.68
CA THR A 2 -45.47 44.63 -27.05
C THR A 2 -45.16 43.48 -26.10
N ASN A 3 -45.12 42.27 -26.64
CA ASN A 3 -44.97 41.01 -25.92
C ASN A 3 -43.51 40.81 -25.44
N PRO A 4 -43.23 40.66 -24.12
CA PRO A 4 -41.88 40.60 -23.57
C PRO A 4 -41.25 39.19 -23.39
N ASP A 5 -41.87 38.10 -23.89
CA ASP A 5 -41.48 36.75 -23.45
C ASP A 5 -40.34 36.05 -24.20
N ALA A 6 -39.76 36.65 -25.25
CA ALA A 6 -38.76 35.97 -26.09
C ALA A 6 -37.32 35.89 -25.51
N ARG A 7 -37.05 36.49 -24.34
CA ARG A 7 -35.68 36.62 -23.79
C ARG A 7 -35.32 35.65 -22.65
N ARG A 8 -36.28 34.94 -22.04
CA ARG A 8 -36.02 34.07 -20.86
C ARG A 8 -35.69 32.63 -21.20
N THR A 9 -36.16 32.12 -22.32
CA THR A 9 -35.95 30.70 -22.72
C THR A 9 -34.52 30.41 -23.19
N THR A 10 -33.79 31.43 -23.64
CA THR A 10 -32.37 31.30 -24.02
C THR A 10 -31.43 31.15 -22.81
N SER A 11 -31.83 31.58 -21.60
CA SER A 11 -30.91 31.61 -20.44
C SER A 11 -30.88 30.32 -19.62
N ILE A 12 -31.96 29.53 -19.54
CA ILE A 12 -31.96 28.27 -18.76
C ILE A 12 -31.04 27.22 -19.41
N ILE A 13 -31.11 27.12 -20.75
CA ILE A 13 -30.25 26.22 -21.52
C ILE A 13 -28.79 26.71 -21.49
N GLY A 14 -28.57 28.04 -21.50
CA GLY A 14 -27.24 28.65 -21.36
C GLY A 14 -26.59 28.37 -20.00
N LEU A 15 -27.33 28.59 -18.90
CA LEU A 15 -26.86 28.34 -17.53
C LEU A 15 -26.55 26.86 -17.29
N ALA A 16 -27.41 25.95 -17.77
CA ALA A 16 -27.15 24.52 -17.67
C ALA A 16 -25.86 24.13 -18.42
N ARG A 17 -25.60 24.73 -19.59
CA ARG A 17 -24.38 24.48 -20.38
C ARG A 17 -23.13 25.01 -19.69
N GLU A 18 -23.24 26.15 -19.01
CA GLU A 18 -22.15 26.79 -18.29
C GLU A 18 -21.83 26.07 -16.97
N LEU A 19 -22.86 25.59 -16.25
CA LEU A 19 -22.69 24.71 -15.09
C LEU A 19 -22.05 23.38 -15.47
N VAL A 20 -22.54 22.70 -16.51
CA VAL A 20 -21.96 21.43 -16.98
C VAL A 20 -20.52 21.64 -17.48
N GLY A 21 -20.25 22.73 -18.20
CA GLY A 21 -18.90 23.09 -18.64
C GLY A 21 -17.95 23.35 -17.46
N GLY A 22 -18.42 24.08 -16.44
CA GLY A 22 -17.67 24.38 -15.22
C GLY A 22 -17.37 23.12 -14.39
N THR A 23 -18.34 22.21 -14.24
CA THR A 23 -18.15 20.95 -13.50
C THR A 23 -17.18 20.01 -14.23
N VAL A 24 -17.26 19.90 -15.56
CA VAL A 24 -16.32 19.08 -16.35
C VAL A 24 -14.90 19.66 -16.28
N GLY A 25 -14.77 21.00 -16.28
CA GLY A 25 -13.50 21.69 -16.06
C GLY A 25 -12.90 21.37 -14.69
N LEU A 26 -13.71 21.46 -13.63
CA LEU A 26 -13.29 21.17 -12.26
C LEU A 26 -12.82 19.72 -12.09
N ILE A 27 -13.58 18.75 -12.60
CA ILE A 27 -13.23 17.32 -12.55
C ILE A 27 -11.89 17.07 -13.26
N ARG A 28 -11.66 17.72 -14.41
CA ARG A 28 -10.41 17.57 -15.16
C ARG A 28 -9.21 18.12 -14.40
N THR A 29 -9.39 19.22 -13.68
CA THR A 29 -8.36 19.81 -12.82
C THR A 29 -8.07 18.93 -11.61
N GLU A 30 -9.11 18.37 -10.97
CA GLU A 30 -8.96 17.46 -9.83
C GLU A 30 -8.21 16.17 -10.23
N ILE A 31 -8.54 15.61 -11.40
CA ILE A 31 -7.85 14.45 -11.98
C ILE A 31 -6.39 14.81 -12.31
N ALA A 32 -6.13 16.01 -12.82
CA ALA A 32 -4.76 16.45 -13.11
C ALA A 32 -3.94 16.59 -11.83
N SER A 33 -4.49 17.18 -10.76
CA SER A 33 -3.88 17.24 -9.42
C SER A 33 -3.62 15.84 -8.85
N ALA A 34 -4.63 14.97 -8.85
CA ALA A 34 -4.49 13.60 -8.36
C ALA A 34 -3.42 12.81 -9.13
N ARG A 35 -3.31 13.03 -10.45
CA ARG A 35 -2.29 12.39 -11.28
C ARG A 35 -0.88 12.90 -10.98
N GLN A 36 -0.73 14.19 -10.69
CA GLN A 36 0.55 14.77 -10.30
C GLN A 36 0.99 14.24 -8.93
N GLU A 37 0.09 14.23 -7.95
CA GLU A 37 0.37 13.71 -6.61
C GLU A 37 0.70 12.21 -6.63
N ALA A 38 -0.04 11.43 -7.44
CA ALA A 38 0.28 10.02 -7.69
C ALA A 38 1.66 9.84 -8.36
N GLY A 39 2.05 10.72 -9.28
CA GLY A 39 3.35 10.70 -9.95
C GLY A 39 4.52 11.03 -9.01
N GLU A 40 4.36 12.05 -8.17
CA GLU A 40 5.34 12.45 -7.15
C GLU A 40 5.49 11.36 -6.08
N GLY A 41 4.38 10.75 -5.65
CA GLY A 41 4.37 9.59 -4.77
C GLY A 41 5.11 8.40 -5.38
N ALA A 42 4.86 8.09 -6.66
CA ALA A 42 5.51 7.00 -7.37
C ALA A 42 7.03 7.21 -7.51
N GLY A 43 7.50 8.43 -7.75
CA GLY A 43 8.93 8.75 -7.83
C GLY A 43 9.66 8.53 -6.51
N ARG A 44 9.07 8.99 -5.39
CA ARG A 44 9.61 8.80 -4.04
C ARG A 44 9.64 7.32 -3.65
N LEU A 45 8.59 6.57 -3.98
CA LEU A 45 8.52 5.12 -3.78
C LEU A 45 9.63 4.38 -4.56
N LYS A 46 9.91 4.78 -5.80
CA LYS A 46 11.01 4.19 -6.60
C LYS A 46 12.38 4.43 -5.98
N GLY A 47 12.66 5.66 -5.55
CA GLY A 47 13.92 5.99 -4.86
C GLY A 47 14.10 5.20 -3.56
N ALA A 48 13.05 5.13 -2.74
CA ALA A 48 13.04 4.36 -1.51
C ALA A 48 13.22 2.85 -1.75
N ALA A 49 12.60 2.30 -2.80
CA ALA A 49 12.74 0.90 -3.16
C ALA A 49 14.17 0.53 -3.57
N ILE A 50 14.87 1.40 -4.31
CA ILE A 50 16.27 1.18 -4.71
C ILE A 50 17.18 1.16 -3.48
N VAL A 51 17.05 2.15 -2.59
CA VAL A 51 17.87 2.22 -1.36
C VAL A 51 17.60 1.01 -0.46
N LEU A 52 16.33 0.62 -0.31
CA LEU A 52 15.96 -0.58 0.44
C LEU A 52 16.55 -1.85 -0.19
N ALA A 53 16.51 -1.97 -1.52
CA ALA A 53 17.10 -3.11 -2.22
C ALA A 53 18.61 -3.21 -1.98
N ILE A 54 19.33 -2.08 -2.07
CA ILE A 54 20.78 -2.02 -1.77
C ILE A 54 21.03 -2.42 -0.31
N ALA A 55 20.24 -1.89 0.63
CA ALA A 55 20.36 -2.24 2.04
C ALA A 55 20.14 -3.75 2.28
N LEU A 56 19.13 -4.34 1.64
CA LEU A 56 18.88 -5.78 1.73
C LEU A 56 20.03 -6.62 1.18
N VAL A 57 20.62 -6.22 0.05
CA VAL A 57 21.81 -6.89 -0.51
C VAL A 57 23.00 -6.79 0.45
N LEU A 58 23.26 -5.62 1.01
CA LEU A 58 24.36 -5.43 1.97
C LEU A 58 24.16 -6.25 3.25
N VAL A 59 22.95 -6.27 3.79
CA VAL A 59 22.61 -7.13 4.95
C VAL A 59 22.82 -8.59 4.60
N PHE A 60 22.37 -9.04 3.43
CA PHE A 60 22.56 -10.42 2.98
C PHE A 60 24.06 -10.79 2.87
N LEU A 61 24.87 -9.93 2.24
CA LEU A 61 26.31 -10.15 2.14
C LEU A 61 27.00 -10.16 3.51
N THR A 62 26.60 -9.27 4.40
CA THR A 62 27.11 -9.22 5.78
C THR A 62 26.78 -10.50 6.54
N LEU A 63 25.56 -11.02 6.39
CA LEU A 63 25.17 -12.29 7.00
C LEU A 63 25.99 -13.45 6.45
N MET A 64 26.21 -13.52 5.13
CA MET A 64 27.07 -14.54 4.53
C MET A 64 28.51 -14.48 5.07
N ALA A 65 29.09 -13.26 5.13
CA ALA A 65 30.42 -13.06 5.70
C ALA A 65 30.48 -13.49 7.18
N LEU A 66 29.44 -13.18 7.96
CA LEU A 66 29.33 -13.61 9.35
C LEU A 66 29.32 -15.14 9.48
N VAL A 67 28.58 -15.85 8.63
CA VAL A 67 28.59 -17.33 8.62
C VAL A 67 30.00 -17.86 8.37
N VAL A 68 30.71 -17.30 7.37
CA VAL A 68 32.10 -17.71 7.07
C VAL A 68 33.02 -17.46 8.26
N VAL A 69 32.92 -16.31 8.92
CA VAL A 69 33.71 -16.00 10.12
C VAL A 69 33.40 -16.97 11.25
N LEU A 70 32.14 -17.28 11.52
CA LEU A 70 31.76 -18.23 12.56
C LEU A 70 32.34 -19.62 12.28
N VAL A 71 32.24 -20.10 11.04
CA VAL A 71 32.82 -21.38 10.64
C VAL A 71 34.33 -21.37 10.80
N ALA A 72 35.01 -20.31 10.34
CA ALA A 72 36.47 -20.19 10.45
C ALA A 72 36.96 -20.12 11.90
N VAL A 73 36.21 -19.47 12.80
CA VAL A 73 36.54 -19.42 14.23
C VAL A 73 36.37 -20.80 14.87
N LEU A 74 35.32 -21.54 14.52
CA LEU A 74 35.10 -22.91 15.04
C LEU A 74 36.13 -23.90 14.47
N ASP A 75 36.58 -23.71 13.24
CA ASP A 75 37.60 -24.53 12.57
C ASP A 75 38.95 -24.56 13.33
N ILE A 76 39.20 -23.57 14.19
CA ILE A 76 40.39 -23.56 15.08
C ILE A 76 40.34 -24.71 16.09
N PHE A 77 39.14 -25.15 16.50
CA PHE A 77 38.94 -26.15 17.54
C PHE A 77 38.45 -27.51 17.01
N LEU A 78 37.84 -27.53 15.83
CA LEU A 78 37.10 -28.66 15.25
C LEU A 78 37.41 -28.73 13.75
N PRO A 79 37.27 -29.89 13.09
CA PRO A 79 37.43 -29.96 11.64
C PRO A 79 36.33 -29.17 10.91
N LEU A 80 36.66 -28.55 9.77
CA LEU A 80 35.80 -27.69 8.96
C LEU A 80 34.37 -28.21 8.75
N TRP A 81 34.21 -29.52 8.50
CA TRP A 81 32.90 -30.13 8.28
C TRP A 81 32.00 -30.07 9.52
N ALA A 82 32.58 -30.24 10.72
CA ALA A 82 31.86 -30.18 11.99
C ALA A 82 31.49 -28.73 12.32
N SER A 83 32.43 -27.79 12.10
CA SER A 83 32.19 -26.35 12.26
C SER A 83 31.04 -25.86 11.37
N ALA A 84 31.03 -26.26 10.09
CA ALA A 84 29.96 -25.92 9.16
C ALA A 84 28.60 -26.49 9.60
N LEU A 85 28.55 -27.75 10.06
CA LEU A 85 27.31 -28.36 10.55
C LEU A 85 26.78 -27.68 11.82
N ILE A 86 27.65 -27.34 12.78
CA ILE A 86 27.24 -26.67 14.02
C ILE A 86 26.63 -25.30 13.69
N VAL A 87 27.33 -24.48 12.89
CA VAL A 87 26.83 -23.16 12.50
C VAL A 87 25.52 -23.28 11.72
N PHE A 88 25.40 -24.26 10.83
CA PHE A 88 24.17 -24.52 10.09
C PHE A 88 22.98 -24.81 11.02
N VAL A 89 23.15 -25.73 11.99
CA VAL A 89 22.08 -26.08 12.94
C VAL A 89 21.67 -24.85 13.77
N VAL A 90 22.65 -24.08 14.27
CA VAL A 90 22.37 -22.86 15.03
C VAL A 90 21.56 -21.85 14.21
N LEU A 91 21.94 -21.63 12.95
CA LEU A 91 21.22 -20.70 12.06
C LEU A 91 19.80 -21.18 11.73
N VAL A 92 19.60 -22.49 11.52
CA VAL A 92 18.26 -23.06 11.29
C VAL A 92 17.37 -22.83 12.51
N VAL A 93 17.88 -23.08 13.72
CA VAL A 93 17.12 -22.83 14.96
C VAL A 93 16.77 -21.35 15.08
N LEU A 94 17.72 -20.44 14.85
CA LEU A 94 17.46 -18.99 14.87
C LEU A 94 16.45 -18.57 13.80
N ALA A 95 16.54 -19.11 12.58
CA ALA A 95 15.62 -18.82 11.50
C ALA A 95 14.19 -19.28 11.81
N VAL A 96 14.03 -20.46 12.39
CA VAL A 96 12.72 -20.98 12.83
C VAL A 96 12.13 -20.09 13.93
N LEU A 97 12.94 -19.70 14.93
CA LEU A 97 12.48 -18.82 16.02
C LEU A 97 12.06 -17.45 15.47
N ILE A 98 12.92 -16.78 14.70
CA ILE A 98 12.63 -15.46 14.13
C ILE A 98 11.43 -15.54 13.17
N GLY A 99 11.37 -16.55 12.31
CA GLY A 99 10.27 -16.79 11.39
C GLY A 99 8.95 -16.98 12.13
N TYR A 100 8.95 -17.76 13.21
CA TYR A 100 7.77 -17.95 14.05
C TYR A 100 7.29 -16.66 14.72
N LEU A 101 8.22 -15.87 15.29
CA LEU A 101 7.88 -14.55 15.84
C LEU A 101 7.37 -13.59 14.76
N GLY A 102 7.97 -13.61 13.56
CA GLY A 102 7.57 -12.80 12.42
C GLY A 102 6.13 -13.10 11.99
N VAL A 103 5.81 -14.38 11.80
CA VAL A 103 4.45 -14.83 11.45
C VAL A 103 3.45 -14.43 12.53
N ARG A 104 3.81 -14.56 13.82
CA ARG A 104 2.95 -14.12 14.93
C ARG A 104 2.70 -12.61 14.91
N ARG A 105 3.73 -11.80 14.68
CA ARG A 105 3.60 -10.34 14.60
C ARG A 105 2.78 -9.90 13.39
N LEU A 106 2.98 -10.52 12.23
CA LEU A 106 2.18 -10.23 11.03
C LEU A 106 0.72 -10.66 11.23
N SER A 107 0.49 -11.80 11.90
CA SER A 107 -0.87 -12.25 12.23
C SER A 107 -1.56 -11.27 13.19
N ALA A 108 -0.85 -10.80 14.22
CA ALA A 108 -1.37 -9.78 15.14
C ALA A 108 -1.63 -8.43 14.44
N ALA A 109 -0.75 -8.02 13.52
CA ALA A 109 -0.92 -6.80 12.73
C ALA A 109 -2.11 -6.90 11.76
N ARG A 110 -2.34 -8.05 11.13
CA ARG A 110 -3.55 -8.30 10.31
C ARG A 110 -4.83 -8.23 11.14
N THR A 111 -4.80 -8.71 12.38
CA THR A 111 -5.94 -8.58 13.30
C THR A 111 -6.16 -7.12 13.72
N ALA A 112 -5.10 -6.33 13.92
CA ALA A 112 -5.21 -4.90 14.25
C ALA A 112 -5.70 -4.02 13.08
N VAL A 113 -5.39 -4.39 11.82
CA VAL A 113 -5.88 -3.71 10.61
C VAL A 113 -7.30 -4.16 10.23
N THR A 114 -7.81 -5.23 10.85
CA THR A 114 -9.24 -5.56 10.79
C THR A 114 -9.98 -4.60 11.72
N ILE A 115 -10.19 -3.37 11.27
CA ILE A 115 -11.14 -2.44 11.91
C ILE A 115 -12.52 -3.09 11.79
N PRO A 116 -13.13 -3.60 12.88
CA PRO A 116 -14.50 -4.14 12.82
C PRO A 116 -15.52 -3.07 12.36
N GLN A 117 -15.17 -1.80 12.47
CA GLN A 117 -15.99 -0.65 12.04
C GLN A 117 -16.11 -0.53 10.50
N THR A 118 -15.10 -0.95 9.71
CA THR A 118 -15.17 -0.86 8.24
C THR A 118 -16.09 -1.92 7.64
N ARG A 119 -16.25 -3.08 8.30
CA ARG A 119 -17.27 -4.06 7.89
C ARG A 119 -18.68 -3.60 8.27
N ALA A 120 -18.84 -2.96 9.43
CA ALA A 120 -20.13 -2.43 9.87
C ALA A 120 -20.61 -1.29 8.96
N SER A 121 -19.74 -0.32 8.62
CA SER A 121 -20.12 0.79 7.73
C SER A 121 -20.49 0.31 6.32
N ILE A 122 -19.73 -0.64 5.75
CA ILE A 122 -20.04 -1.20 4.42
C ILE A 122 -21.35 -1.99 4.44
N GLN A 123 -21.68 -2.68 5.55
CA GLN A 123 -22.97 -3.37 5.68
C GLN A 123 -24.15 -2.39 5.81
N GLU A 124 -23.97 -1.27 6.53
CA GLU A 124 -24.97 -0.20 6.59
C GLU A 124 -25.18 0.48 5.23
N ASP A 125 -24.11 0.75 4.49
CA ASP A 125 -24.17 1.36 3.17
C ASP A 125 -24.91 0.47 2.16
N ILE A 126 -24.66 -0.85 2.20
CA ILE A 126 -25.39 -1.83 1.36
C ILE A 126 -26.86 -1.92 1.80
N ALA A 127 -27.13 -1.90 3.11
CA ALA A 127 -28.50 -1.93 3.63
C ALA A 127 -29.29 -0.66 3.29
N TRP A 128 -28.64 0.50 3.20
CA TRP A 128 -29.22 1.74 2.74
C TRP A 128 -29.48 1.71 1.22
N ALA A 129 -28.51 1.27 0.42
CA ALA A 129 -28.65 1.14 -1.03
C ALA A 129 -29.77 0.17 -1.43
N LYS A 130 -29.90 -0.96 -0.72
CA LYS A 130 -30.96 -1.94 -0.96
C LYS A 130 -32.36 -1.42 -0.59
N ARG A 131 -32.45 -0.47 0.34
CA ARG A 131 -33.71 0.20 0.71
C ARG A 131 -34.15 1.23 -0.34
N LEU A 132 -33.20 1.92 -0.97
CA LEU A 132 -33.48 2.82 -2.08
C LEU A 132 -33.98 2.08 -3.32
N LEU A 133 -33.33 0.97 -3.69
CA LEU A 133 -33.73 0.15 -4.83
C LEU A 133 -35.08 -0.57 -4.64
N LYS A 134 -35.60 -0.64 -3.41
CA LYS A 134 -36.90 -1.23 -3.11
C LYS A 134 -38.04 -0.19 -3.02
N ARG A 135 -37.71 1.10 -3.12
CA ARG A 135 -38.67 2.21 -2.94
C ARG A 135 -39.06 2.89 -4.26
N ASP A 136 -38.50 2.44 -5.38
CA ASP A 136 -38.95 2.71 -6.75
C ASP A 136 -39.50 1.40 -7.35
#